data_AF-A0A6L8E2L6-F1
#
_entry.id   AF-A0A6L8E2L6-F1
#
_cell.length_a   1.000
_cell.length_b   1.000
_cell.length_c   1.000
_cell.angle_alpha   90.00
_cell.angle_beta   90.00
_cell.angle_gamma   90.00
#
_symmetry.space_group_name_H-M   'P 1'
#
loop_
_entity.id
_entity.type
_entity.pdbx_description
1 polymer ?
#
loop_
_entity_poly.entity_id
_entity_poly.type
_entity_poly.pdbx_seq_one_letter_code
_entity_poly.pdbx_strand_id
1 'polypeptide(L)'
;MRQADYFDHKKRPEPVTDAQIAALRSLCDNGLDHNQAHFAASVMHLGGVFTAEQAAVWLDAHVPGWDAGDGDRHERRREGRTRFLRSLFREYGSEKRPTRLASTHQLAGGGQFAHLGSKPAYDAVGIGGSRYRRMPPVQTALQRLLLHDYVLQTGTGWTWYGAMDQKLALFDALGVAREALPSRDYRGRGAGGGTTRQWFVDHLPVGVASWKLCFPFVFREDRTVDAAVSRLEPYGPLWAALRGMGLWVQVVIVGQYG
;
A
#
# COMPACT_ATOMS: atom_id res chain seq x y z
N MET A 1 30.15 10.19 10.25
CA MET A 1 29.22 10.63 9.19
C MET A 1 28.29 11.66 9.83
N ARG A 2 28.25 12.92 9.35
CA ARG A 2 27.52 14.00 10.03
C ARG A 2 26.05 13.99 9.63
N GLN A 3 25.17 14.16 10.63
CA GLN A 3 23.70 14.17 10.55
C GLN A 3 23.11 15.17 9.53
N ALA A 4 23.92 16.11 9.03
CA ALA A 4 23.51 17.18 8.12
C ALA A 4 23.48 16.78 6.63
N ASP A 5 24.16 15.70 6.22
CA ASP A 5 24.30 15.40 4.78
C ASP A 5 23.15 14.54 4.21
N TYR A 6 22.28 13.97 5.05
CA TYR A 6 21.26 13.01 4.57
C TYR A 6 19.96 13.68 4.09
N PHE A 7 19.60 14.86 4.60
CA PHE A 7 18.28 15.46 4.42
C PHE A 7 18.31 16.93 3.99
N ASP A 8 18.70 17.18 2.74
CA ASP A 8 18.39 18.44 2.06
C ASP A 8 16.85 18.53 1.84
N HIS A 9 16.21 19.48 2.53
CA HIS A 9 14.75 19.72 2.49
C HIS A 9 14.23 20.18 1.12
N LYS A 10 15.11 20.38 0.12
CA LYS A 10 14.73 20.64 -1.28
C LYS A 10 14.79 19.40 -2.17
N LYS A 11 15.04 18.21 -1.61
CA LYS A 11 15.07 16.97 -2.39
C LYS A 11 13.74 16.78 -3.12
N ARG A 12 13.85 16.79 -4.45
CA ARG A 12 12.86 16.27 -5.40
C ARG A 12 12.32 14.92 -4.88
N PRO A 13 11.07 14.54 -5.21
CA PRO A 13 10.57 13.19 -4.90
C PRO A 13 11.67 12.17 -5.21
N GLU A 14 11.90 11.22 -4.29
CA GLU A 14 12.96 10.23 -4.47
C GLU A 14 12.88 9.66 -5.90
N PRO A 15 14.01 9.61 -6.62
CA PRO A 15 14.00 9.12 -7.98
C PRO A 15 13.36 7.74 -7.98
N VAL A 16 12.38 7.55 -8.86
CA VAL A 16 11.74 6.25 -9.07
C VAL A 16 12.84 5.22 -9.31
N THR A 17 12.91 4.21 -8.46
CA THR A 17 13.95 3.18 -8.53
C THR A 17 13.88 2.44 -9.88
N ASP A 18 15.01 1.94 -10.38
CA ASP A 18 15.04 1.14 -11.61
C ASP A 18 14.09 -0.06 -11.53
N ALA A 19 13.94 -0.64 -10.34
CA ALA A 19 12.98 -1.72 -10.07
C ALA A 19 11.52 -1.27 -10.25
N GLN A 20 11.15 -0.07 -9.76
CA GLN A 20 9.82 0.49 -9.98
C GLN A 20 9.58 0.85 -11.45
N ILE A 21 10.59 1.40 -12.15
CA ILE A 21 10.50 1.68 -13.59
C ILE A 21 10.27 0.38 -14.37
N ALA A 22 11.06 -0.66 -14.08
CA ALA A 22 10.93 -1.98 -14.71
C ALA A 22 9.55 -2.61 -14.42
N ALA A 23 9.05 -2.48 -13.19
CA ALA A 23 7.74 -2.95 -12.80
C ALA A 23 6.61 -2.26 -13.58
N LEU A 24 6.65 -0.94 -13.69
CA LEU A 24 5.67 -0.16 -14.43
C LEU A 24 5.72 -0.50 -15.92
N ARG A 25 6.91 -0.62 -16.51
CA ARG A 25 7.08 -1.07 -17.89
C ARG A 25 6.47 -2.45 -18.10
N SER A 26 6.74 -3.40 -17.20
CA SER A 26 6.17 -4.74 -17.29
C SER A 26 4.64 -4.73 -17.22
N LEU A 27 4.04 -3.92 -16.34
CA LEU A 27 2.58 -3.74 -16.31
C LEU A 27 2.06 -3.14 -17.63
N CYS A 28 2.77 -2.16 -18.20
CA CYS A 28 2.42 -1.55 -19.48
C CYS A 28 2.51 -2.54 -20.65
N ASP A 29 3.57 -3.35 -20.71
CA ASP A 29 3.77 -4.39 -21.72
C ASP A 29 2.66 -5.45 -21.69
N ASN A 30 1.92 -5.55 -20.59
CA ASN A 30 0.77 -6.44 -20.41
C ASN A 30 -0.59 -5.73 -20.58
N GLY A 31 -0.60 -4.55 -21.22
CA GLY A 31 -1.80 -3.90 -21.71
C GLY A 31 -2.38 -2.80 -20.81
N LEU A 32 -1.69 -2.44 -19.73
CA LEU A 32 -2.06 -1.25 -18.96
C LEU A 32 -1.46 0.02 -19.59
N ASP A 33 -2.19 1.12 -19.54
CA ASP A 33 -1.54 2.42 -19.78
C ASP A 33 -0.66 2.81 -18.58
N HIS A 34 0.17 3.85 -18.74
CA HIS A 34 1.08 4.31 -17.71
C HIS A 34 0.37 4.64 -16.38
N ASN A 35 -0.78 5.31 -16.43
CA ASN A 35 -1.53 5.72 -15.24
C ASN A 35 -2.17 4.50 -14.55
N GLN A 36 -2.71 3.57 -15.35
CA GLN A 36 -3.23 2.29 -14.86
C GLN A 36 -2.15 1.46 -14.19
N ALA A 37 -0.95 1.38 -14.78
CA ALA A 37 0.18 0.67 -14.20
C ALA A 37 0.59 1.27 -12.85
N HIS A 38 0.68 2.60 -12.77
CA HIS A 38 0.99 3.30 -11.52
C HIS A 38 -0.07 3.05 -10.43
N PHE A 39 -1.34 3.20 -10.77
CA PHE A 39 -2.44 2.93 -9.84
C PHE A 39 -2.44 1.47 -9.39
N ALA A 40 -2.33 0.52 -10.32
CA ALA A 40 -2.33 -0.90 -10.01
C ALA A 40 -1.16 -1.28 -9.10
N ALA A 41 0.05 -0.77 -9.38
CA ALA A 41 1.21 -0.97 -8.53
C ALA A 41 0.97 -0.42 -7.10
N SER A 42 0.45 0.80 -6.99
CA SER A 42 0.09 1.41 -5.70
C SER A 42 -0.89 0.53 -4.91
N VAL A 43 -1.99 0.13 -5.53
CA VAL A 43 -3.00 -0.74 -4.90
C VAL A 43 -2.38 -2.08 -4.49
N MET A 44 -1.55 -2.71 -5.34
CA MET A 44 -0.90 -3.99 -5.02
C MET A 44 0.03 -3.88 -3.80
N HIS A 45 0.75 -2.77 -3.63
CA HIS A 45 1.58 -2.52 -2.46
C HIS A 45 0.76 -2.22 -1.20
N LEU A 46 -0.42 -1.60 -1.33
CA LEU A 46 -1.23 -1.16 -0.19
C LEU A 46 -2.26 -2.19 0.30
N GLY A 47 -2.45 -3.30 -0.40
CA GLY A 47 -3.33 -4.38 0.07
C GLY A 47 -4.11 -5.12 -1.01
N GLY A 48 -3.98 -4.71 -2.27
CA GLY A 48 -4.59 -5.35 -3.43
C GLY A 48 -6.09 -5.09 -3.59
N VAL A 49 -6.70 -4.22 -2.78
CA VAL A 49 -8.13 -3.91 -2.87
C VAL A 49 -8.37 -2.41 -2.99
N PHE A 50 -9.43 -2.03 -3.71
CA PHE A 50 -9.79 -0.62 -3.91
C PHE A 50 -11.27 -0.44 -4.25
N THR A 51 -11.81 0.77 -4.09
CA THR A 51 -13.15 1.16 -4.61
C THR A 51 -13.04 2.00 -5.88
N ALA A 52 -14.15 2.16 -6.60
CA ALA A 52 -14.23 3.05 -7.76
C ALA A 52 -13.92 4.51 -7.38
N GLU A 53 -14.35 4.93 -6.20
CA GLU A 53 -14.14 6.25 -5.62
C GLU A 53 -12.65 6.48 -5.33
N GLN A 54 -11.96 5.49 -4.74
CA GLN A 54 -10.52 5.56 -4.50
C GLN A 54 -9.71 5.67 -5.81
N ALA A 55 -10.10 4.92 -6.84
CA ALA A 55 -9.50 5.05 -8.16
C ALA A 55 -9.68 6.47 -8.73
N ALA A 56 -10.86 7.07 -8.56
CA ALA A 56 -11.13 8.43 -9.01
C ALA A 56 -10.29 9.48 -8.25
N VAL A 57 -10.23 9.37 -6.91
CA VAL A 57 -9.39 10.24 -6.08
C VAL A 57 -7.92 10.15 -6.49
N TRP A 58 -7.43 8.93 -6.76
CA TRP A 58 -6.07 8.75 -7.22
C TRP A 58 -5.82 9.42 -8.58
N LEU A 59 -6.73 9.24 -9.55
CA LEU A 59 -6.64 9.85 -10.88
C LEU A 59 -6.63 11.38 -10.80
N ASP A 60 -7.52 11.98 -10.01
CA ASP A 60 -7.59 13.42 -9.81
C ASP A 60 -6.28 13.99 -9.25
N ALA A 61 -5.60 13.24 -8.38
CA ALA A 61 -4.35 13.66 -7.75
C ALA A 61 -3.09 13.44 -8.62
N HIS A 62 -3.10 12.46 -9.54
CA HIS A 62 -1.89 12.01 -10.23
C HIS A 62 -1.93 12.14 -11.75
N VAL A 63 -3.08 12.43 -12.34
CA VAL A 63 -3.24 12.55 -13.80
C VAL A 63 -3.71 13.96 -14.16
N PRO A 64 -2.78 14.90 -14.43
CA PRO A 64 -3.11 16.26 -14.79
C PRO A 64 -4.05 16.32 -15.99
N GLY A 65 -5.13 17.08 -15.88
CA GLY A 65 -6.08 17.29 -16.97
C GLY A 65 -7.00 16.11 -17.28
N TRP A 66 -7.04 15.08 -16.41
CA TRP A 66 -8.07 14.04 -16.50
C TRP A 66 -9.51 14.62 -16.45
N ASP A 67 -9.68 15.84 -15.93
CA ASP A 67 -10.94 16.57 -15.87
C ASP A 67 -11.04 17.82 -16.77
N ALA A 68 -10.07 18.10 -17.65
CA ALA A 68 -9.89 19.39 -18.33
C ALA A 68 -10.83 19.67 -19.53
N GLY A 69 -12.09 19.22 -19.51
CA GLY A 69 -13.08 19.52 -20.56
C GLY A 69 -14.21 20.46 -20.10
N ASP A 70 -14.53 21.48 -20.91
CA ASP A 70 -15.60 22.49 -20.72
C ASP A 70 -17.04 21.94 -20.83
N GLY A 71 -17.41 20.95 -20.04
CA GLY A 71 -18.77 20.39 -20.04
C GLY A 71 -19.05 19.67 -18.75
N ASP A 72 -20.19 18.97 -18.65
CA ASP A 72 -20.64 18.42 -17.38
C ASP A 72 -19.56 17.56 -16.71
N ARG A 73 -18.90 18.17 -15.72
CA ARG A 73 -17.71 17.66 -15.06
C ARG A 73 -18.02 16.34 -14.37
N HIS A 74 -19.27 16.13 -13.96
CA HIS A 74 -19.72 14.91 -13.30
C HIS A 74 -19.84 13.74 -14.28
N GLU A 75 -20.43 13.96 -15.46
CA GLU A 75 -20.63 12.90 -16.45
C GLU A 75 -19.30 12.42 -17.03
N ARG A 76 -18.38 13.33 -17.40
CA ARG A 76 -17.04 12.95 -17.88
C ARG A 76 -16.23 12.21 -16.82
N ARG A 77 -16.28 12.65 -15.55
CA ARG A 77 -15.61 11.93 -14.44
C ARG A 77 -16.18 10.53 -14.30
N ARG A 78 -17.50 10.37 -14.42
CA ARG A 78 -18.16 9.05 -14.37
C ARG A 78 -17.74 8.17 -15.55
N GLU A 79 -17.71 8.69 -16.77
CA GLU A 79 -17.30 7.95 -17.97
C GLU A 79 -15.83 7.57 -17.96
N GLY A 80 -14.94 8.52 -17.65
CA GLY A 80 -13.50 8.31 -17.52
C GLY A 80 -13.22 7.25 -16.46
N ARG A 81 -13.81 7.39 -15.27
CA ARG A 81 -13.73 6.38 -14.20
C ARG A 81 -14.19 5.01 -14.69
N THR A 82 -15.33 4.96 -15.38
CA THR A 82 -15.88 3.70 -15.88
C THR A 82 -14.98 3.07 -16.95
N ARG A 83 -14.33 3.88 -17.80
CA ARG A 83 -13.36 3.41 -18.81
C ARG A 83 -12.09 2.86 -18.16
N PHE A 84 -11.54 3.59 -17.19
CA PHE A 84 -10.36 3.21 -16.41
C PHE A 84 -10.60 1.92 -15.61
N LEU A 85 -11.74 1.81 -14.94
CA LEU A 85 -12.10 0.59 -14.24
C LEU A 85 -12.28 -0.57 -15.23
N ARG A 86 -13.00 -0.35 -16.34
CA ARG A 86 -13.17 -1.37 -17.38
C ARG A 86 -11.84 -1.89 -17.92
N SER A 87 -10.81 -1.05 -18.10
CA SER A 87 -9.50 -1.53 -18.55
C SER A 87 -8.80 -2.37 -17.48
N LEU A 88 -8.91 -2.02 -16.19
CA LEU A 88 -8.37 -2.85 -15.10
C LEU A 88 -9.08 -4.20 -14.95
N PHE A 89 -10.35 -4.30 -15.35
CA PHE A 89 -11.15 -5.53 -15.31
C PHE A 89 -11.05 -6.37 -16.59
N ARG A 90 -10.37 -5.88 -17.64
CA ARG A 90 -10.12 -6.68 -18.86
C ARG A 90 -9.11 -7.79 -18.60
N GLU A 91 -9.00 -8.68 -19.58
CA GLU A 91 -7.94 -9.67 -19.62
C GLU A 91 -6.58 -8.96 -19.69
N TYR A 92 -5.70 -9.34 -18.78
CA TYR A 92 -4.32 -8.86 -18.59
C TYR A 92 -3.35 -10.01 -18.87
N GLY A 93 -2.23 -9.70 -19.51
CA GLY A 93 -1.28 -10.70 -19.99
C GLY A 93 -1.27 -10.81 -21.51
N SER A 94 -0.36 -11.61 -22.05
CA SER A 94 -0.29 -11.86 -23.50
C SER A 94 -1.57 -12.47 -24.04
N GLU A 95 -1.87 -12.28 -25.33
CA GLU A 95 -2.99 -12.95 -26.03
C GLU A 95 -3.04 -14.46 -25.80
N LYS A 96 -1.88 -15.10 -25.60
CA LYS A 96 -1.76 -16.55 -25.37
C LYS A 96 -2.11 -17.00 -23.95
N ARG A 97 -2.15 -16.09 -22.97
CA ARG A 97 -2.42 -16.37 -21.55
C ARG A 97 -3.15 -15.20 -20.88
N PRO A 98 -4.40 -14.91 -21.30
CA PRO A 98 -5.19 -13.89 -20.65
C PRO A 98 -5.48 -14.29 -19.19
N THR A 99 -5.22 -13.37 -18.27
CA THR A 99 -5.57 -13.51 -16.84
C THR A 99 -6.38 -12.29 -16.42
N ARG A 100 -7.43 -12.47 -15.64
CA ARG A 100 -8.12 -11.29 -15.09
C ARG A 100 -7.21 -10.60 -14.09
N LEU A 101 -6.91 -9.31 -14.33
CA LEU A 101 -6.13 -8.51 -13.40
C LEU A 101 -6.90 -8.25 -12.11
N ALA A 102 -8.16 -7.83 -12.26
CA ALA A 102 -9.05 -7.47 -11.17
C ALA A 102 -10.33 -8.32 -11.13
N SER A 103 -10.92 -8.45 -9.94
CA SER A 103 -12.24 -9.05 -9.71
C SER A 103 -13.09 -8.15 -8.81
N THR A 104 -14.41 -8.08 -9.05
CA THR A 104 -15.34 -7.22 -8.30
C THR A 104 -16.11 -8.04 -7.26
N HIS A 105 -16.33 -7.44 -6.10
CA HIS A 105 -16.98 -8.04 -4.93
C HIS A 105 -18.02 -7.09 -4.35
N GLN A 106 -19.18 -7.64 -3.98
CA GLN A 106 -20.26 -6.87 -3.35
C GLN A 106 -20.08 -6.86 -1.84
N LEU A 107 -20.38 -5.71 -1.22
CA LEU A 107 -20.54 -5.55 0.22
C LEU A 107 -22.02 -5.62 0.58
N ALA A 108 -22.31 -5.99 1.83
CA ALA A 108 -23.66 -5.81 2.38
C ALA A 108 -24.05 -4.33 2.30
N GLY A 109 -25.28 -4.03 1.86
CA GLY A 109 -25.75 -2.65 1.65
C GLY A 109 -25.47 -2.07 0.25
N GLY A 110 -25.01 -2.88 -0.71
CA GLY A 110 -24.91 -2.49 -2.13
C GLY A 110 -23.60 -1.79 -2.52
N GLY A 111 -22.66 -1.65 -1.59
CA GLY A 111 -21.30 -1.20 -1.90
C GLY A 111 -20.52 -2.22 -2.72
N GLN A 112 -19.49 -1.79 -3.44
CA GLN A 112 -18.62 -2.66 -4.23
C GLN A 112 -17.16 -2.33 -4.01
N PHE A 113 -16.30 -3.35 -4.03
CA PHE A 113 -14.86 -3.20 -4.11
C PHE A 113 -14.26 -4.11 -5.16
N ALA A 114 -13.07 -3.74 -5.62
CA ALA A 114 -12.27 -4.47 -6.57
C ALA A 114 -11.06 -5.10 -5.86
N HIS A 115 -10.60 -6.23 -6.36
CA HIS A 115 -9.40 -6.91 -5.89
C HIS A 115 -8.48 -7.27 -7.04
N LEU A 116 -7.21 -6.84 -6.95
CA LEU A 116 -6.13 -7.21 -7.82
C LEU A 116 -5.54 -8.55 -7.36
N GLY A 117 -5.76 -9.61 -8.14
CA GLY A 117 -5.41 -10.98 -7.76
C GLY A 117 -4.46 -11.69 -8.72
N SER A 118 -4.05 -11.04 -9.82
CA SER A 118 -3.23 -11.67 -10.86
C SER A 118 -1.79 -11.93 -10.38
N LYS A 119 -1.37 -13.20 -10.33
CA LYS A 119 0.03 -13.56 -10.02
C LYS A 119 1.03 -12.90 -10.97
N PRO A 120 0.86 -12.96 -12.30
CA PRO A 120 1.73 -12.26 -13.23
C PRO A 120 1.89 -10.76 -12.92
N ALA A 121 0.80 -10.09 -12.54
CA ALA A 121 0.86 -8.66 -12.21
C ALA A 121 1.65 -8.40 -10.92
N TYR A 122 1.48 -9.23 -9.88
CA TYR A 122 2.28 -9.17 -8.65
C TYR A 122 3.76 -9.52 -8.88
N ASP A 123 4.04 -10.46 -9.79
CA ASP A 123 5.42 -10.80 -10.17
C ASP A 123 6.06 -9.63 -10.91
N ALA A 124 5.32 -8.94 -11.79
CA ALA A 124 5.77 -7.75 -12.51
C ALA A 124 6.20 -6.61 -11.58
N VAL A 125 5.49 -6.41 -10.45
CA VAL A 125 5.85 -5.41 -9.43
C VAL A 125 6.82 -5.92 -8.36
N GLY A 126 7.44 -7.10 -8.57
CA GLY A 126 8.44 -7.66 -7.66
C GLY A 126 7.90 -8.18 -6.33
N ILE A 127 6.57 -8.27 -6.17
CA ILE A 127 5.91 -8.73 -4.93
C ILE A 127 5.08 -10.00 -5.17
N GLY A 128 5.59 -10.88 -6.03
CA GLY A 128 4.98 -12.15 -6.41
C GLY A 128 4.63 -13.10 -5.26
N GLY A 129 5.37 -13.03 -4.15
CA GLY A 129 5.12 -13.78 -2.92
C GLY A 129 4.05 -13.15 -2.01
N SER A 130 3.55 -11.96 -2.35
CA SER A 130 2.66 -11.21 -1.48
C SER A 130 1.32 -11.92 -1.24
N ARG A 131 0.91 -11.94 0.03
CA ARG A 131 -0.42 -12.42 0.44
C ARG A 131 -1.56 -11.56 -0.09
N TYR A 132 -1.29 -10.33 -0.53
CA TYR A 132 -2.30 -9.41 -1.07
C TYR A 132 -2.92 -9.89 -2.38
N ARG A 133 -2.20 -10.75 -3.11
CA ARG A 133 -2.74 -11.46 -4.26
C ARG A 133 -3.95 -12.34 -3.91
N ARG A 134 -4.05 -12.83 -2.67
CA ARG A 134 -5.18 -13.66 -2.24
C ARG A 134 -6.28 -12.75 -1.72
N MET A 135 -7.52 -13.04 -2.11
CA MET A 135 -8.70 -12.35 -1.58
C MET A 135 -8.70 -12.44 -0.04
N PRO A 136 -8.63 -11.30 0.68
CA PRO A 136 -8.76 -11.32 2.13
C PRO A 136 -10.21 -11.60 2.56
N PRO A 137 -10.43 -12.03 3.84
CA PRO A 137 -11.75 -11.95 4.45
C PRO A 137 -12.31 -10.52 4.35
N VAL A 138 -13.64 -10.38 4.24
CA VAL A 138 -14.31 -9.08 4.06
C VAL A 138 -13.89 -8.05 5.10
N GLN A 139 -13.70 -8.47 6.35
CA GLN A 139 -13.26 -7.60 7.43
C GLN A 139 -11.88 -6.99 7.18
N THR A 140 -10.95 -7.79 6.67
CA THR A 140 -9.60 -7.36 6.30
C THR A 140 -9.62 -6.54 5.00
N ALA A 141 -10.53 -6.83 4.06
CA ALA A 141 -10.73 -6.00 2.88
C ALA A 141 -11.13 -4.57 3.28
N LEU A 142 -12.13 -4.43 4.17
CA LEU A 142 -12.56 -3.12 4.68
C LEU A 142 -11.44 -2.35 5.37
N GLN A 143 -10.61 -3.02 6.17
CA GLN A 143 -9.45 -2.38 6.79
C GLN A 143 -8.46 -1.85 5.75
N ARG A 144 -8.17 -2.63 4.71
CA ARG A 144 -7.29 -2.20 3.62
C ARG A 144 -7.89 -1.04 2.83
N LEU A 145 -9.22 -1.00 2.65
CA LEU A 145 -9.90 0.13 2.00
C LEU A 145 -9.76 1.40 2.85
N LEU A 146 -10.04 1.36 4.16
CA LEU A 146 -9.88 2.52 5.05
C LEU A 146 -8.44 3.03 5.08
N LEU A 147 -7.48 2.11 5.12
CA LEU A 147 -6.07 2.44 5.05
C LEU A 147 -5.70 3.09 3.72
N HIS A 148 -6.24 2.58 2.62
CA HIS A 148 -6.02 3.15 1.29
C HIS A 148 -6.61 4.56 1.19
N ASP A 149 -7.80 4.81 1.75
CA ASP A 149 -8.38 6.17 1.83
C ASP A 149 -7.43 7.12 2.56
N TYR A 150 -6.89 6.70 3.71
CA TYR A 150 -5.93 7.51 4.45
C TYR A 150 -4.67 7.81 3.62
N VAL A 151 -4.10 6.81 2.97
CA VAL A 151 -2.93 6.97 2.10
C VAL A 151 -3.20 7.96 0.96
N LEU A 152 -4.34 7.83 0.28
CA LEU A 152 -4.74 8.72 -0.82
C LEU A 152 -4.94 10.17 -0.34
N GLN A 153 -5.55 10.35 0.84
CA GLN A 153 -5.79 11.68 1.42
C GLN A 153 -4.51 12.38 1.92
N THR A 154 -3.47 11.62 2.26
CA THR A 154 -2.21 12.21 2.76
C THR A 154 -1.44 12.95 1.65
N GLY A 155 -1.73 12.66 0.37
CA GLY A 155 -1.19 13.37 -0.79
C GLY A 155 0.22 12.96 -1.21
N THR A 156 0.78 13.68 -2.19
CA THR A 156 2.01 13.32 -2.92
C THR A 156 3.32 13.59 -2.14
N GLY A 157 3.25 14.21 -0.96
CA GLY A 157 4.41 14.48 -0.12
C GLY A 157 4.96 13.26 0.63
N TRP A 158 4.30 12.11 0.51
CA TRP A 158 4.62 10.90 1.24
C TRP A 158 4.97 9.75 0.29
N THR A 159 6.02 9.01 0.64
CA THR A 159 6.36 7.73 0.01
C THR A 159 5.87 6.60 0.91
N TRP A 160 5.05 5.70 0.36
CA TRP A 160 4.42 4.63 1.13
C TRP A 160 5.05 3.26 0.84
N TYR A 161 5.50 2.60 1.90
CA TYR A 161 6.17 1.30 1.88
C TYR A 161 5.22 0.22 2.42
N GLY A 162 4.50 -0.46 1.52
CA GLY A 162 3.52 -1.47 1.88
C GLY A 162 4.06 -2.91 1.93
N ALA A 163 5.02 -3.24 1.05
CA ALA A 163 5.59 -4.59 1.01
C ALA A 163 6.58 -4.82 2.16
N MET A 164 6.76 -6.08 2.55
CA MET A 164 7.68 -6.44 3.63
C MET A 164 9.12 -6.05 3.30
N ASP A 165 9.61 -6.48 2.14
CA ASP A 165 11.00 -6.27 1.73
C ASP A 165 11.32 -4.78 1.55
N GLN A 166 10.34 -4.01 1.09
CA GLN A 166 10.41 -2.55 1.02
C GLN A 166 10.60 -1.91 2.40
N LYS A 167 9.83 -2.34 3.41
CA LYS A 167 9.98 -1.86 4.78
C LYS A 167 11.32 -2.29 5.38
N LEU A 168 11.72 -3.54 5.15
CA LEU A 168 13.01 -4.04 5.65
C LEU A 168 14.18 -3.25 5.05
N ALA A 169 14.17 -3.00 3.74
CA ALA A 169 15.18 -2.19 3.06
C ALA A 169 15.18 -0.72 3.53
N LEU A 170 14.00 -0.13 3.74
CA LEU A 170 13.86 1.21 4.32
C LEU A 170 14.58 1.28 5.68
N PHE A 171 14.28 0.36 6.60
CA PHE A 171 14.85 0.40 7.95
C PHE A 171 16.33 0.02 7.99
N ASP A 172 16.80 -0.84 7.09
CA ASP A 172 18.24 -1.09 6.90
C ASP A 172 18.97 0.19 6.45
N ALA A 173 18.41 0.91 5.48
CA ALA A 173 18.98 2.16 4.98
C ALA A 173 19.01 3.27 6.05
N LEU A 174 18.05 3.25 6.99
CA LEU A 174 18.04 4.15 8.15
C LEU A 174 19.01 3.71 9.26
N GLY A 175 19.66 2.54 9.14
CA GLY A 175 20.55 2.01 10.15
C GLY A 175 19.83 1.53 11.41
N VAL A 176 18.56 1.13 11.31
CA VAL A 176 17.80 0.58 12.43
C VAL A 176 18.17 -0.90 12.62
N ALA A 177 18.60 -1.26 13.83
CA ALA A 177 18.91 -2.65 14.17
C ALA A 177 17.69 -3.56 13.98
N ARG A 178 17.89 -4.77 13.46
CA ARG A 178 16.80 -5.72 13.17
C ARG A 178 15.99 -6.06 14.41
N GLU A 179 16.64 -6.13 15.57
CA GLU A 179 16.05 -6.44 16.86
C GLU A 179 15.04 -5.39 17.32
N ALA A 180 15.15 -4.16 16.81
CA ALA A 180 14.20 -3.08 17.10
C ALA A 180 12.93 -3.17 16.25
N LEU A 181 12.93 -3.94 15.15
CA LEU A 181 11.78 -4.04 14.26
C LEU A 181 10.66 -4.87 14.90
N PRO A 182 9.38 -4.51 14.70
CA PRO A 182 8.26 -5.30 15.20
C PRO A 182 8.28 -6.68 14.56
N SER A 183 8.29 -7.73 15.37
CA SER A 183 8.25 -9.12 14.92
C SER A 183 7.39 -10.01 15.78
N ARG A 184 7.06 -11.18 15.22
CA ARG A 184 6.50 -12.30 15.95
C ARG A 184 7.15 -13.59 15.51
N ASP A 185 7.47 -14.42 16.49
CA ASP A 185 8.00 -15.76 16.27
C ASP A 185 6.86 -16.77 16.18
N TYR A 186 6.88 -17.57 15.12
CA TYR A 186 5.94 -18.65 14.87
C TYR A 186 6.66 -19.98 15.02
N ARG A 187 6.24 -20.78 16.00
CA ARG A 187 6.77 -22.13 16.20
C ARG A 187 6.08 -23.09 15.25
N GLY A 188 6.85 -23.87 14.50
CA GLY A 188 6.33 -24.97 13.68
C GLY A 188 5.61 -26.01 14.55
N ARG A 189 4.54 -26.63 14.03
CA ARG A 189 3.87 -27.74 14.72
C ARG A 189 4.70 -29.02 14.53
N GLY A 190 5.15 -29.63 15.62
CA GLY A 190 5.79 -30.95 15.65
C GLY A 190 7.09 -30.99 16.47
N ALA A 191 7.49 -32.19 16.89
CA ALA A 191 8.79 -32.42 17.51
C ALA A 191 9.88 -32.19 16.44
N GLY A 192 10.53 -31.03 16.49
CA GLY A 192 11.50 -30.58 15.48
C GLY A 192 11.04 -29.38 14.64
N GLY A 193 9.86 -28.81 14.90
CA GLY A 193 9.42 -27.59 14.22
C GLY A 193 10.31 -26.39 14.54
N GLY A 194 11.01 -25.87 13.54
CA GLY A 194 11.80 -24.63 13.66
C GLY A 194 10.94 -23.42 14.03
N THR A 195 11.59 -22.36 14.50
CA THR A 195 10.95 -21.06 14.75
C THR A 195 11.14 -20.16 13.54
N THR A 196 10.04 -19.68 12.96
CA THR A 196 10.07 -18.69 11.88
C THR A 196 9.72 -17.33 12.44
N ARG A 197 10.66 -16.37 12.33
CA ARG A 197 10.40 -14.96 12.67
C ARG A 197 9.74 -14.25 11.50
N GLN A 198 8.64 -13.56 11.76
CA GLN A 198 8.00 -12.68 10.80
C GLN A 198 8.05 -11.24 11.30
N TRP A 199 8.58 -10.35 10.47
CA TRP A 199 8.59 -8.90 10.72
C TRP A 199 7.25 -8.28 10.29
N PHE A 200 6.88 -7.12 10.86
CA PHE A 200 5.68 -6.32 10.50
C PHE A 200 4.42 -7.16 10.23
N VAL A 201 4.01 -7.95 11.22
CA VAL A 201 2.93 -8.97 11.10
C VAL A 201 1.57 -8.40 10.69
N ASP A 202 1.30 -7.14 11.03
CA ASP A 202 0.07 -6.45 10.63
C ASP A 202 0.04 -6.06 9.15
N HIS A 203 1.19 -6.11 8.48
CA HIS A 203 1.42 -5.67 7.12
C HIS A 203 0.96 -4.23 6.83
N LEU A 204 0.94 -3.36 7.84
CA LEU A 204 0.57 -1.96 7.64
C LEU A 204 1.67 -1.24 6.84
N PRO A 205 1.30 -0.29 5.96
CA PRO A 205 2.26 0.49 5.20
C PRO A 205 2.95 1.48 6.14
N VAL A 206 4.18 1.86 5.79
CA VAL A 206 4.91 2.94 6.47
C VAL A 206 5.03 4.10 5.51
N GLY A 207 4.58 5.28 5.92
CA GLY A 207 4.73 6.51 5.15
C GLY A 207 6.03 7.21 5.53
N VAL A 208 6.75 7.76 4.57
CA VAL A 208 7.94 8.59 4.80
C VAL A 208 7.79 9.93 4.08
N ALA A 209 8.03 11.02 4.79
CA ALA A 209 8.04 12.38 4.25
C ALA A 209 9.12 13.22 4.94
N SER A 210 10.21 13.54 4.23
CA SER A 210 11.33 14.30 4.82
C SER A 210 11.86 13.61 6.08
N TRP A 211 11.86 14.27 7.25
CA TRP A 211 12.27 13.73 8.56
C TRP A 211 11.15 13.01 9.32
N LYS A 212 10.01 12.74 8.67
CA LYS A 212 8.79 12.20 9.28
C LYS A 212 8.51 10.78 8.79
N LEU A 213 8.17 9.90 9.73
CA LEU A 213 7.63 8.57 9.46
C LEU A 213 6.21 8.48 10.01
N CYS A 214 5.29 7.92 9.22
CA CYS A 214 3.90 7.72 9.58
C CYS A 214 3.57 6.22 9.61
N PHE A 215 2.95 5.79 10.71
CA PHE A 215 2.49 4.44 10.94
C PHE A 215 0.96 4.45 11.13
N PRO A 216 0.18 4.26 10.05
CA PRO A 216 -1.26 4.14 10.13
C PRO A 216 -1.68 2.76 10.64
N PHE A 217 -2.51 2.74 11.67
CA PHE A 217 -3.13 1.55 12.24
C PHE A 217 -4.64 1.62 12.04
N VAL A 218 -5.21 0.55 11.50
CA VAL A 218 -6.67 0.40 11.43
C VAL A 218 -7.13 -0.39 12.64
N PHE A 219 -7.85 0.28 13.54
CA PHE A 219 -8.46 -0.35 14.70
C PHE A 219 -9.92 -0.68 14.41
N ARG A 220 -10.33 -1.86 14.86
CA ARG A 220 -11.68 -2.38 14.69
C ARG A 220 -12.16 -2.88 16.03
N GLU A 221 -13.08 -2.14 16.64
CA GLU A 221 -13.99 -2.61 17.70
C GLU A 221 -13.35 -3.41 18.85
N ASP A 222 -12.04 -3.30 19.05
CA ASP A 222 -11.39 -3.64 20.29
C ASP A 222 -11.74 -2.49 21.24
N ARG A 223 -12.87 -2.67 21.95
CA ARG A 223 -13.57 -1.61 22.69
C ARG A 223 -12.74 -0.95 23.79
N THR A 224 -11.49 -1.35 23.99
CA THR A 224 -10.61 -0.81 25.00
C THR A 224 -9.36 -0.22 24.36
N VAL A 225 -8.99 0.96 24.84
CA VAL A 225 -7.70 1.60 24.54
C VAL A 225 -6.54 0.64 24.82
N ASP A 226 -6.68 -0.25 25.81
CA ASP A 226 -5.65 -1.23 26.18
C ASP A 226 -5.34 -2.24 25.08
N ALA A 227 -6.35 -2.72 24.35
CA ALA A 227 -6.13 -3.62 23.23
C ALA A 227 -5.40 -2.90 22.08
N ALA A 228 -5.74 -1.63 21.87
CA ALA A 228 -5.06 -0.80 20.90
C ALA A 228 -3.58 -0.59 21.29
N VAL A 229 -3.32 -0.23 22.54
CA VAL A 229 -1.96 -0.06 23.08
C VAL A 229 -1.16 -1.37 22.99
N SER A 230 -1.75 -2.50 23.37
CA SER A 230 -1.09 -3.82 23.31
C SER A 230 -0.68 -4.18 21.89
N ARG A 231 -1.48 -3.79 20.88
CA ARG A 231 -1.14 -4.00 19.47
C ARG A 231 0.05 -3.15 19.01
N LEU A 232 0.22 -1.97 19.60
CA LEU A 232 1.29 -1.02 19.29
C LEU A 232 2.58 -1.32 20.05
N GLU A 233 2.53 -2.02 21.17
CA GLU A 233 3.68 -2.33 22.02
C GLU A 233 4.89 -2.90 21.25
N PRO A 234 4.74 -3.84 20.30
CA PRO A 234 5.88 -4.36 19.52
C PRO A 234 6.62 -3.31 18.69
N TYR A 235 6.01 -2.14 18.44
CA TYR A 235 6.64 -1.03 17.70
C TYR A 235 7.46 -0.09 18.60
N GLY A 236 7.34 -0.21 19.93
CA GLY A 236 8.04 0.64 20.89
C GLY A 236 9.55 0.75 20.63
N PRO A 237 10.28 -0.38 20.49
CA PRO A 237 11.71 -0.35 20.19
C PRO A 237 12.06 0.37 18.89
N LEU A 238 11.31 0.12 17.80
CA LEU A 238 11.49 0.81 16.52
C LEU A 238 11.30 2.32 16.67
N TRP A 239 10.21 2.75 17.32
CA TRP A 239 9.92 4.16 17.49
C TRP A 239 10.95 4.87 18.38
N ALA A 240 11.45 4.19 19.41
CA ALA A 240 12.54 4.71 20.24
C ALA A 240 13.81 4.90 19.42
N ALA A 241 14.20 3.90 18.61
CA ALA A 241 15.36 3.99 17.73
C ALA A 241 15.25 5.15 16.73
N LEU A 242 14.10 5.29 16.05
CA LEU A 242 13.85 6.37 15.09
C LEU A 242 13.93 7.76 15.75
N ARG A 243 13.31 7.93 16.93
CA ARG A 243 13.39 9.19 17.67
C ARG A 243 14.80 9.50 18.14
N GLY A 244 15.57 8.48 18.55
CA GLY A 244 16.99 8.62 18.90
C GLY A 244 17.86 9.11 17.72
N MET A 245 17.43 8.83 16.48
CA MET A 245 18.07 9.35 15.26
C MET A 245 17.61 10.78 14.90
N GLY A 246 16.70 11.38 15.67
CA GLY A 246 16.12 12.69 15.39
C GLY A 246 14.94 12.67 14.41
N LEU A 247 14.38 11.49 14.09
CA LEU A 247 13.23 11.36 13.20
C LEU A 247 11.92 11.53 13.97
N TRP A 248 10.93 12.14 13.33
CA TRP A 248 9.60 12.28 13.92
C TRP A 248 8.71 11.11 13.54
N VAL A 249 8.16 10.49 14.58
CA VAL A 249 7.28 9.32 14.44
C VAL A 249 5.84 9.76 14.69
N GLN A 250 5.04 9.72 13.63
CA GLN A 250 3.60 9.91 13.66
C GLN A 250 2.91 8.54 13.70
N VAL A 251 2.05 8.33 14.69
CA VAL A 251 1.17 7.15 14.77
C VAL A 251 -0.24 7.64 14.49
N VAL A 252 -0.91 7.04 13.51
CA VAL A 252 -2.25 7.45 13.09
C VAL A 252 -3.20 6.30 13.31
N ILE A 253 -4.31 6.56 13.98
CA ILE A 253 -5.37 5.58 14.18
C ILE A 253 -6.49 5.90 13.21
N VAL A 254 -6.71 5.00 12.25
CA VAL A 254 -7.82 5.04 11.30
C VAL A 254 -8.92 4.16 11.90
N GLY A 255 -9.93 4.80 12.47
CA GLY A 255 -11.08 4.13 13.07
C GLY A 255 -12.31 4.21 12.16
N GLN A 256 -13.15 3.18 12.23
CA GLN A 256 -14.53 3.27 11.79
C GLN A 256 -15.36 3.71 13.00
N TYR A 257 -15.82 4.97 13.00
CA TYR A 257 -16.83 5.41 13.97
C TYR A 257 -18.18 4.88 13.48
N GLY A 258 -18.76 3.95 14.24
CA GLY A 258 -20.13 3.48 14.05
C GLY A 258 -21.16 4.47 14.57
#